data_AF-A0A3S0BI06-F1
#
_entry.id   AF-A0A3S0BI06-F1
#
_cell.length_a   1.000
_cell.length_b   1.000
_cell.length_c   1.000
_cell.angle_alpha   90.00
_cell.angle_beta   90.00
_cell.angle_gamma   90.00
#
_symmetry.space_group_name_H-M   'P 1'
#
loop_
_entity.id
_entity.type
_entity.pdbx_description
1 polymer ?
#
loop_
_entity_poly.entity_id
_entity_poly.type
_entity_poly.pdbx_seq_one_letter_code
_entity_poly.pdbx_strand_id
1 'polypeptide(L)'
;PSHLRNRVDAVRFSGAVVEEMVDPDVLETASRAVHDRTTMRFDHGDPATSRHVEPHGLVARGGRWYLVAWDLDRRDWRIFRLDRMTPSRTPGPRFTPRAIPTGDAATFVAARSKGSTDDDRWPCTGRFEIDLPAAELAPWIRDGKVEEIGPGSSRVTMGSWSWA
;
A
#
# COMPACT_ATOMS: atom_id res chain seq x y z
N PRO A 1 20.67 -42.69 -20.99
CA PRO A 1 19.40 -42.46 -20.25
C PRO A 1 19.69 -41.91 -18.84
N SER A 2 19.86 -40.58 -18.72
CA SER A 2 18.79 -39.65 -18.28
C SER A 2 18.45 -39.83 -16.78
N HIS A 3 19.28 -39.32 -15.87
CA HIS A 3 19.25 -37.97 -15.29
C HIS A 3 18.01 -37.63 -14.44
N LEU A 4 18.30 -37.14 -13.23
CA LEU A 4 17.56 -36.12 -12.48
C LEU A 4 16.22 -36.52 -11.85
N ARG A 5 16.29 -37.12 -10.64
CA ARG A 5 15.43 -36.70 -9.52
C ARG A 5 16.30 -36.50 -8.28
N ASN A 6 17.12 -35.45 -8.35
CA ASN A 6 17.86 -34.93 -7.22
C ASN A 6 17.01 -33.84 -6.57
N ARG A 7 16.88 -33.92 -5.24
CA ARG A 7 16.67 -32.82 -4.29
C ARG A 7 15.66 -31.73 -4.68
N VAL A 8 14.46 -31.82 -4.10
CA VAL A 8 13.77 -30.59 -3.68
C VAL A 8 14.46 -30.16 -2.40
N ASP A 9 15.43 -29.24 -2.55
CA ASP A 9 16.07 -28.58 -1.42
C ASP A 9 14.99 -27.90 -0.57
N ALA A 10 15.04 -28.20 0.72
CA ALA A 10 14.22 -27.56 1.74
C ALA A 10 14.53 -26.07 1.74
N VAL A 11 13.62 -25.27 1.20
CA VAL A 11 13.67 -23.82 1.37
C VAL A 11 13.31 -23.54 2.83
N ARG A 12 14.33 -23.46 3.69
CA ARG A 12 14.21 -22.82 4.99
C ARG A 12 14.16 -21.31 4.75
N PHE A 13 12.97 -20.75 4.74
CA PHE A 13 12.78 -19.32 4.90
C PHE A 13 13.18 -18.95 6.33
N SER A 14 14.44 -18.56 6.53
CA SER A 14 14.91 -17.93 7.76
C SER A 14 14.82 -16.42 7.61
N GLY A 15 13.62 -15.90 7.78
CA GLY A 15 13.30 -14.50 8.00
C GLY A 15 11.99 -14.48 8.79
N ALA A 16 11.87 -13.64 9.81
CA ALA A 16 10.62 -13.51 10.54
C ALA A 16 9.57 -12.89 9.60
N VAL A 17 8.83 -13.73 8.87
CA VAL A 17 7.69 -13.31 8.06
C VAL A 17 6.43 -13.75 8.78
N VAL A 18 6.01 -12.91 9.72
CA VAL A 18 4.58 -12.71 9.93
C VAL A 18 4.31 -11.28 9.49
N GLU A 19 4.53 -11.01 8.20
CA GLU A 19 3.70 -9.99 7.57
C GLU A 19 2.28 -10.55 7.68
N GLU A 20 1.39 -9.88 8.42
CA GLU A 20 -0.02 -10.26 8.50
C GLU A 20 -0.56 -10.32 7.07
N MET A 21 -0.51 -11.52 6.48
CA MET A 21 -1.02 -11.77 5.15
C MET A 21 -2.50 -11.49 5.22
N VAL A 22 -2.96 -10.65 4.30
CA VAL A 22 -4.39 -10.39 4.15
C VAL A 22 -5.10 -11.71 3.92
N ASP A 23 -6.11 -11.98 4.73
CA ASP A 23 -6.95 -13.15 4.57
C ASP A 23 -7.55 -13.16 3.14
N PRO A 24 -7.37 -14.24 2.36
CA PRO A 24 -7.93 -14.36 1.01
C PRO A 24 -9.43 -14.04 0.95
N ASP A 25 -10.21 -14.40 1.98
CA ASP A 25 -11.64 -14.12 2.04
C ASP A 25 -11.91 -12.60 2.11
N VAL A 26 -11.07 -11.86 2.84
CA VAL A 26 -11.16 -10.40 2.95
C VAL A 26 -10.83 -9.75 1.62
N LEU A 27 -9.76 -10.21 0.96
CA LEU A 27 -9.36 -9.70 -0.35
C LEU A 27 -10.44 -9.97 -1.40
N GLU A 28 -11.01 -11.17 -1.45
CA GLU A 28 -12.10 -11.52 -2.36
C GLU A 28 -13.33 -10.64 -2.10
N THR A 29 -13.74 -10.51 -0.84
CA THR A 29 -14.92 -9.71 -0.46
C THR A 29 -14.75 -8.24 -0.87
N ALA A 30 -13.56 -7.66 -0.62
CA ALA A 30 -13.24 -6.29 -1.03
C ALA A 30 -13.19 -6.14 -2.57
N SER A 31 -12.58 -7.11 -3.26
CA SER A 31 -12.46 -7.10 -4.73
C SER A 31 -13.83 -7.15 -5.39
N ARG A 32 -14.71 -8.02 -4.90
CA ARG A 32 -16.09 -8.12 -5.39
C ARG A 32 -16.86 -6.82 -5.16
N ALA A 33 -16.76 -6.22 -3.98
CA ALA A 33 -17.48 -4.98 -3.70
C ALA A 33 -17.02 -3.80 -4.58
N VAL A 34 -15.72 -3.69 -4.86
CA VAL A 34 -15.18 -2.71 -5.83
C VAL A 34 -15.71 -2.98 -7.23
N HIS A 35 -15.67 -4.24 -7.67
CA HIS A 35 -16.11 -4.64 -9.01
C HIS A 35 -17.62 -4.40 -9.23
N ASP A 36 -18.44 -4.86 -8.28
CA ASP A 36 -19.90 -4.77 -8.33
C ASP A 36 -20.43 -3.38 -7.96
N ARG A 37 -19.53 -2.49 -7.50
CA ARG A 37 -19.85 -1.13 -7.01
C ARG A 37 -20.92 -1.16 -5.93
N THR A 38 -20.77 -2.06 -4.97
CA THR A 38 -21.67 -2.20 -3.82
C THR A 38 -21.03 -1.61 -2.57
N THR A 39 -21.81 -0.94 -1.73
CA THR A 39 -21.30 -0.48 -0.44
C THR A 39 -20.90 -1.67 0.43
N MET A 40 -19.94 -1.43 1.32
CA MET A 40 -19.41 -2.44 2.23
C MET A 40 -19.47 -1.94 3.67
N ARG A 41 -19.77 -2.85 4.58
CA ARG A 41 -19.61 -2.66 6.02
C ARG A 41 -18.50 -3.56 6.55
N PHE A 42 -17.65 -3.02 7.41
CA PHE A 42 -16.58 -3.79 8.06
C PHE A 42 -16.19 -3.14 9.37
N ASP A 43 -15.60 -3.93 10.26
CA ASP A 43 -14.93 -3.41 11.45
C ASP A 43 -13.45 -3.21 11.16
N HIS A 44 -12.86 -2.14 11.70
CA HIS A 44 -11.49 -1.74 11.40
C HIS A 44 -10.66 -1.38 12.63
N GLY A 45 -9.44 -1.93 12.71
CA GLY A 45 -8.46 -1.61 13.74
C GLY A 45 -8.67 -2.34 15.07
N ASP A 46 -7.91 -1.91 16.08
CA ASP A 46 -8.01 -2.39 17.46
C ASP A 46 -7.79 -1.18 18.40
N PRO A 47 -8.81 -0.73 19.17
CA PRO A 47 -10.16 -1.29 19.24
C PRO A 47 -10.93 -1.13 17.91
N ALA A 48 -11.69 -2.16 17.57
CA ALA A 48 -12.43 -2.23 16.32
C ALA A 48 -13.49 -1.13 16.23
N THR A 49 -13.50 -0.37 15.14
CA THR A 49 -14.58 0.57 14.84
C THR A 49 -15.29 0.20 13.55
N SER A 50 -16.63 0.16 13.59
CA SER A 50 -17.44 -0.12 12.41
C SER A 50 -17.36 1.01 11.38
N ARG A 51 -17.33 0.64 10.10
CA ARG A 51 -17.25 1.54 8.95
C ARG A 51 -18.29 1.13 7.91
N HIS A 52 -18.91 2.13 7.28
CA HIS A 52 -19.73 1.95 6.10
C HIS A 52 -19.16 2.78 4.95
N VAL A 53 -18.79 2.12 3.85
CA VAL A 53 -18.03 2.77 2.78
C VAL A 53 -18.53 2.41 1.38
N GLU A 54 -18.25 3.29 0.44
CA GLU A 54 -18.29 3.02 -1.00
C GLU A 54 -16.87 2.70 -1.49
N PRO A 55 -16.54 1.42 -1.78
CA PRO A 55 -15.19 0.99 -2.16
C PRO A 55 -14.86 1.33 -3.63
N HIS A 56 -13.74 2.03 -3.87
CA HIS A 56 -13.38 2.54 -5.21
C HIS A 56 -12.14 1.90 -5.84
N GLY A 57 -11.27 1.27 -5.05
CA GLY A 57 -10.11 0.57 -5.60
C GLY A 57 -9.28 -0.15 -4.56
N LEU A 58 -8.62 -1.23 -5.01
CA LEU A 58 -7.63 -1.98 -4.22
C LEU A 58 -6.24 -1.69 -4.74
N VAL A 59 -5.30 -1.48 -3.83
CA VAL A 59 -3.91 -1.13 -4.15
C VAL A 59 -2.97 -1.99 -3.31
N ALA A 60 -2.05 -2.70 -3.95
CA ALA A 60 -0.93 -3.34 -3.29
C ALA A 60 0.26 -2.35 -3.25
N ARG A 61 0.76 -2.03 -2.05
CA ARG A 61 1.94 -1.15 -1.89
C ARG A 61 2.74 -1.52 -0.65
N GLY A 62 4.06 -1.61 -0.78
CA GLY A 62 4.96 -1.89 0.35
C GLY A 62 4.63 -3.18 1.10
N GLY A 63 4.27 -4.24 0.37
CA GLY A 63 3.90 -5.55 0.95
C GLY A 63 2.49 -5.64 1.54
N ARG A 64 1.67 -4.60 1.41
CA ARG A 64 0.33 -4.54 2.03
C ARG A 64 -0.76 -4.18 1.02
N TRP A 65 -1.98 -4.62 1.30
CA TRP A 65 -3.16 -4.23 0.54
C TRP A 65 -3.95 -3.11 1.22
N TYR A 66 -4.39 -2.17 0.40
CA TYR A 66 -5.18 -1.02 0.82
C TYR A 66 -6.46 -0.91 -0.01
N LEU A 67 -7.55 -0.56 0.67
CA LEU A 67 -8.83 -0.18 0.09
C LEU A 67 -8.96 1.34 0.09
N VAL A 68 -9.10 1.94 -1.09
CA VAL A 68 -9.52 3.34 -1.23
C VAL A 68 -11.03 3.36 -1.28
N ALA A 69 -11.64 4.11 -0.37
CA ALA A 69 -13.09 4.18 -0.27
C ALA A 69 -13.57 5.55 0.22
N TRP A 70 -14.78 5.91 -0.17
CA TRP A 70 -15.50 7.03 0.42
C TRP A 70 -16.22 6.54 1.68
N ASP A 71 -15.82 7.07 2.84
CA ASP A 71 -16.43 6.75 4.13
C ASP A 71 -17.75 7.53 4.27
N LEU A 72 -18.86 6.81 4.38
CA LEU A 72 -20.20 7.42 4.41
C LEU A 72 -20.50 8.09 5.75
N ASP A 73 -19.89 7.61 6.82
CA ASP A 73 -20.07 8.16 8.18
C ASP A 73 -19.26 9.45 8.33
N ARG A 74 -18.04 9.47 7.77
CA ARG A 74 -17.14 10.62 7.83
C ARG A 74 -17.29 11.60 6.66
N ARG A 75 -17.94 11.17 5.59
CA ARG A 75 -18.12 11.93 4.34
C ARG A 75 -16.78 12.40 3.77
N ASP A 76 -15.82 11.49 3.72
CA ASP A 76 -14.46 11.80 3.25
C ASP A 76 -13.79 10.56 2.63
N TRP A 77 -12.78 10.79 1.79
CA TRP A 77 -11.94 9.74 1.22
C TRP A 77 -10.97 9.18 2.25
N ARG A 78 -10.96 7.86 2.38
CA ARG A 78 -10.09 7.15 3.32
C ARG A 78 -9.43 5.94 2.69
N ILE A 79 -8.29 5.57 3.28
CA ILE A 79 -7.52 4.40 2.94
C ILE A 79 -7.58 3.44 4.12
N PHE A 80 -8.03 2.22 3.88
CA PHE A 80 -8.11 1.16 4.90
C PHE A 80 -7.15 0.04 4.55
N ARG A 81 -6.35 -0.41 5.51
CA ARG A 81 -5.53 -1.60 5.31
C ARG A 81 -6.37 -2.86 5.48
N LEU A 82 -6.30 -3.79 4.53
CA LEU A 82 -7.12 -4.99 4.52
C LEU A 82 -6.77 -5.97 5.65
N ASP A 83 -5.50 -6.03 6.06
CA ASP A 83 -5.05 -6.87 7.18
C ASP A 83 -5.66 -6.46 8.54
N ARG A 84 -6.27 -5.27 8.60
CA ARG A 84 -6.97 -4.74 9.78
C ARG A 84 -8.48 -4.65 9.60
N MET A 85 -9.05 -5.36 8.62
CA MET A 85 -10.47 -5.31 8.29
C MET A 85 -11.15 -6.65 8.57
N THR A 86 -12.33 -6.58 9.18
CA THR A 86 -13.26 -7.70 9.30
C THR A 86 -14.55 -7.36 8.55
N PRO A 87 -14.69 -7.77 7.27
CA PRO A 87 -15.82 -7.39 6.45
C PRO A 87 -17.09 -8.18 6.76
N SER A 88 -18.22 -7.51 6.64
CA SER A 88 -19.51 -8.19 6.57
C SER A 88 -19.61 -8.93 5.23
N ARG A 89 -20.05 -10.19 5.28
CA ARG A 89 -20.24 -11.01 4.07
C ARG A 89 -21.43 -10.55 3.22
N THR A 90 -22.34 -9.74 3.78
CA THR A 90 -23.51 -9.25 3.08
C THR A 90 -23.16 -7.98 2.28
N PRO A 91 -23.24 -8.01 0.94
CA PRO A 91 -23.02 -6.81 0.13
C PRO A 91 -24.14 -5.79 0.36
N GLY A 92 -23.77 -4.51 0.35
CA GLY A 92 -24.72 -3.41 0.43
C GLY A 92 -25.33 -3.01 -0.92
N PRO A 93 -26.11 -1.92 -0.95
CA PRO A 93 -26.66 -1.37 -2.18
C PRO A 93 -25.56 -0.93 -3.16
N ARG A 94 -25.90 -0.90 -4.46
CA ARG A 94 -25.02 -0.33 -5.47
C ARG A 94 -24.92 1.20 -5.32
N PHE A 95 -23.77 1.75 -5.65
CA PHE A 95 -23.52 3.19 -5.69
C PHE A 95 -22.99 3.63 -7.05
N THR A 96 -23.13 4.93 -7.34
CA THR A 96 -22.48 5.55 -8.51
C THR A 96 -21.07 5.97 -8.11
N PRO A 97 -20.01 5.51 -8.79
CA PRO A 97 -18.64 5.84 -8.43
C PRO A 97 -18.40 7.35 -8.40
N ARG A 98 -17.71 7.80 -7.36
CA ARG A 98 -17.21 9.16 -7.21
C ARG A 98 -15.85 9.27 -7.88
N ALA A 99 -15.52 10.47 -8.37
CA ALA A 99 -14.18 10.75 -8.85
C ALA A 99 -13.20 10.77 -7.67
N ILE A 100 -12.18 9.92 -7.74
CA ILE A 100 -11.07 9.94 -6.78
C ILE A 100 -10.29 11.25 -7.00
N PRO A 101 -9.94 12.03 -5.95
CA PRO A 101 -9.32 13.35 -6.11
C PRO A 101 -8.06 13.35 -6.98
N THR A 102 -7.26 12.28 -6.87
CA THR A 102 -6.02 12.08 -7.64
C THR A 102 -6.23 11.34 -8.96
N GLY A 103 -7.48 11.19 -9.42
CA GLY A 103 -7.84 10.44 -10.64
C GLY A 103 -8.00 8.93 -10.42
N ASP A 104 -7.02 8.28 -9.79
CA ASP A 104 -7.05 6.84 -9.53
C ASP A 104 -6.60 6.46 -8.11
N ALA A 105 -6.94 5.23 -7.70
CA ALA A 105 -6.69 4.73 -6.36
C ALA A 105 -5.20 4.53 -6.03
N ALA A 106 -4.38 4.13 -7.00
CA ALA A 106 -2.95 3.91 -6.78
C ALA A 106 -2.24 5.23 -6.51
N THR A 107 -2.54 6.26 -7.31
CA THR A 107 -2.05 7.63 -7.10
C THR A 107 -2.55 8.20 -5.77
N PHE A 108 -3.79 7.89 -5.38
CA PHE A 108 -4.35 8.33 -4.09
C PHE A 108 -3.57 7.76 -2.89
N VAL A 109 -3.25 6.47 -2.91
CA VAL A 109 -2.45 5.81 -1.86
C VAL A 109 -1.01 6.32 -1.84
N ALA A 110 -0.42 6.56 -3.01
CA ALA A 110 0.91 7.13 -3.13
C ALA A 110 0.96 8.53 -2.50
N ALA A 111 0.08 9.44 -2.92
CA ALA A 111 0.00 10.81 -2.41
C ALA A 111 -0.22 10.87 -0.89
N ARG A 112 -1.18 10.10 -0.37
CA ARG A 112 -1.49 10.09 1.07
C ARG A 112 -0.39 9.53 1.95
N SER A 113 0.45 8.65 1.43
CA SER A 113 1.61 8.16 2.20
C SER A 113 2.76 9.17 2.22
N LYS A 114 2.77 10.11 1.25
CA LYS A 114 3.84 11.10 1.10
C LYS A 114 3.62 12.40 1.84
N GLY A 115 2.38 12.74 2.15
CA GLY A 115 2.12 14.12 2.57
C GLY A 115 0.69 14.55 2.45
N SER A 116 0.08 14.02 1.42
CA SER A 116 -0.53 14.91 0.47
C SER A 116 -1.97 14.50 0.26
N THR A 117 -2.84 15.49 0.30
CA THR A 117 -4.27 15.34 0.02
C THR A 117 -4.56 15.34 -1.48
N ASP A 118 -3.72 16.01 -2.27
CA ASP A 118 -4.08 16.42 -3.63
C ASP A 118 -3.06 16.05 -4.73
N ASP A 119 -1.79 15.78 -4.39
CA ASP A 119 -0.73 15.60 -5.39
C ASP A 119 0.30 14.52 -4.96
N ASP A 120 0.81 13.71 -5.90
CA ASP A 120 1.78 12.63 -5.62
C ASP A 120 3.23 13.14 -5.47
N ARG A 121 3.39 14.28 -4.77
CA ARG A 121 4.67 14.89 -4.47
C ARG A 121 4.97 14.88 -2.98
N TRP A 122 6.25 14.73 -2.66
CA TRP A 122 6.72 14.94 -1.31
C TRP A 122 6.73 16.44 -1.01
N PRO A 123 6.13 16.90 0.11
CA PRO A 123 6.11 18.31 0.48
C PRO A 123 7.51 18.84 0.81
N CYS A 124 8.43 17.97 1.22
CA CYS A 124 9.85 18.28 1.35
C CYS A 124 10.71 17.21 0.67
N THR A 125 11.81 17.64 0.07
CA THR A 125 12.85 16.75 -0.45
C THR A 125 14.17 17.04 0.23
N GLY A 126 14.76 16.05 0.89
CA GLY A 126 16.09 16.09 1.47
C GLY A 126 17.12 15.47 0.53
N ARG A 127 18.35 15.98 0.59
CA ARG A 127 19.50 15.44 -0.13
C ARG A 127 20.66 15.27 0.83
N PHE A 128 21.26 14.09 0.83
CA PHE A 128 22.43 13.78 1.64
C PHE A 128 23.42 12.94 0.83
N GLU A 129 24.69 13.06 1.20
CA GLU A 129 25.80 12.32 0.59
C GLU A 129 26.20 11.21 1.54
N ILE A 130 26.44 10.02 0.99
CA ILE A 130 26.87 8.83 1.73
C ILE A 130 28.09 8.27 1.04
N ASP A 131 29.13 8.02 1.82
CA ASP A 131 30.36 7.37 1.37
C ASP A 131 30.17 5.86 1.21
N LEU A 132 29.22 5.48 0.36
CA LEU A 132 28.99 4.13 -0.12
C LEU A 132 28.65 4.14 -1.62
N PRO A 133 29.03 3.09 -2.38
CA PRO A 133 28.60 2.92 -3.76
C PRO A 133 27.07 2.83 -3.89
N ALA A 134 26.52 3.33 -5.00
CA ALA A 134 25.06 3.36 -5.22
C ALA A 134 24.42 1.97 -5.17
N ALA A 135 25.15 0.94 -5.62
CA ALA A 135 24.71 -0.45 -5.59
C ALA A 135 24.49 -0.98 -4.16
N GLU A 136 25.27 -0.51 -3.18
CA GLU A 136 25.12 -0.91 -1.78
C GLU A 136 23.94 -0.20 -1.11
N LEU A 137 23.63 1.03 -1.55
CA LEU A 137 22.52 1.82 -1.03
C LEU A 137 21.17 1.43 -1.63
N ALA A 138 21.12 1.03 -2.91
CA ALA A 138 19.89 0.77 -3.63
C ALA A 138 18.88 -0.16 -2.92
N PRO A 139 19.29 -1.26 -2.23
CA PRO A 139 18.35 -2.11 -1.50
C PRO A 139 17.64 -1.43 -0.33
N TRP A 140 18.26 -0.38 0.24
CA TRP A 140 17.76 0.31 1.43
C TRP A 140 16.92 1.55 1.10
N ILE A 141 17.09 2.12 -0.10
CA ILE A 141 16.37 3.32 -0.53
C ILE A 141 15.08 2.92 -1.25
N ARG A 142 13.95 2.97 -0.54
CA ARG A 142 12.63 2.57 -1.08
C ARG A 142 11.89 3.69 -1.81
N ASP A 143 11.87 4.89 -1.26
CA ASP A 143 11.14 6.05 -1.79
C ASP A 143 12.10 7.23 -2.07
N GLY A 144 13.22 6.94 -2.72
CA GLY A 144 14.27 7.91 -3.04
C GLY A 144 15.04 7.56 -4.30
N LYS A 145 15.83 8.53 -4.77
CA LYS A 145 16.76 8.39 -5.89
C LYS A 145 18.19 8.32 -5.36
N VAL A 146 18.97 7.37 -5.86
CA VAL A 146 20.42 7.28 -5.61
C VAL A 146 21.14 7.66 -6.89
N GLU A 147 22.08 8.60 -6.79
CA GLU A 147 22.94 9.05 -7.89
C GLU A 147 24.39 8.88 -7.46
N GLU A 148 25.22 8.25 -8.30
CA GLU A 148 26.65 8.17 -8.04
C GLU A 148 27.30 9.53 -8.31
N ILE A 149 28.05 10.07 -7.35
CA ILE A 149 28.69 11.38 -7.46
C ILE A 149 30.22 11.32 -7.45
N GLY A 150 30.78 10.15 -7.13
CA GLY A 150 32.21 9.87 -7.20
C GLY A 150 32.51 8.41 -6.83
N PRO A 151 33.76 7.96 -6.96
CA PRO A 151 34.15 6.60 -6.60
C PRO A 151 33.82 6.31 -5.14
N GLY A 152 32.87 5.40 -4.91
CA GLY A 152 32.44 5.02 -3.57
C GLY A 152 31.61 6.07 -2.82
N SER A 153 31.11 7.11 -3.49
CA SER A 153 30.24 8.12 -2.87
C SER A 153 29.00 8.37 -3.71
N SER A 154 27.86 8.41 -3.02
CA SER A 154 26.55 8.52 -3.63
C SER A 154 25.74 9.63 -2.99
N ARG A 155 24.94 10.31 -3.80
CA ARG A 155 23.95 11.28 -3.37
C ARG A 155 22.58 10.62 -3.35
N VAL A 156 21.93 10.66 -2.20
CA VAL A 156 20.57 10.19 -2.02
C VAL A 156 19.63 11.39 -1.97
N THR A 157 18.59 11.37 -2.80
CA THR A 157 17.47 12.31 -2.74
C THR A 157 16.23 11.56 -2.26
N MET A 158 15.67 11.96 -1.12
CA MET A 158 14.47 11.35 -0.55
C MET A 158 13.44 12.39 -0.21
N GLY A 159 12.19 11.98 -0.29
CA GLY A 159 11.08 12.78 0.17
C GLY A 159 10.80 12.63 1.66
N SER A 160 10.27 13.69 2.28
CA SER A 160 9.79 13.69 3.65
C SER A 160 8.51 14.52 3.75
N TRP A 161 7.72 14.22 4.78
CA TRP A 161 6.66 15.11 5.25
C TRP A 161 7.27 16.40 5.83
N SER A 162 6.55 17.51 5.73
CA SER A 162 6.79 18.74 6.49
C SER A 162 5.68 18.94 7.51
N TRP A 163 6.02 19.31 8.74
CA TRP A 163 5.07 19.65 9.82
C TRP A 163 4.57 21.10 9.73
N ALA A 164 4.50 21.67 8.52
CA ALA A 164 4.07 23.05 8.31
C ALA A 164 2.54 23.18 8.42
#